data_AF-A0AAW8GBT4-F1
#
_entry.id   AF-A0AAW8GBT4-F1
#
_cell.length_a   1.000
_cell.length_b   1.000
_cell.length_c   1.000
_cell.angle_alpha   90.00
_cell.angle_beta   90.00
_cell.angle_gamma   90.00
#
_symmetry.space_group_name_H-M   'P 1'
#
loop_
_entity.id
_entity.type
_entity.pdbx_description
1 polymer ?
#
loop_
_entity_poly.entity_id
_entity_poly.type
_entity_poly.pdbx_seq_one_letter_code
_entity_poly.pdbx_strand_id
1 'polypeptide(L)'
;MRPILLAWLLSLPFCAARAAEGARTPPAPGCLDARRMTEVRQVDARTLAVVAHDGRPYRIGLQSDCPGVDAAADARLFGAEGWICNGAPAYVQIDGRRCAVASVEPLDAKAHARLMQQADRDAMATLDPVKVIGPQRGAGFRGSPSYCFAPRYLRSWSSDPDGLLVEVSRRHPGGHRWYRVELTGSCPMLQRSPALAFRSGLDLGMICGNPGDVVLGDARPQGFAQPLRAGGCGIATVYPVDAHK
;
A
#
# COMPACT_ATOMS: atom_id res chain seq x y z
N MET A 1 40.96 63.37 -14.29
CA MET A 1 39.87 62.59 -14.91
C MET A 1 40.37 61.16 -15.11
N ARG A 2 39.79 60.19 -14.41
CA ARG A 2 40.19 58.76 -14.40
C ARG A 2 39.08 57.94 -15.08
N PRO A 3 39.35 57.11 -16.10
CA PRO A 3 38.39 56.12 -16.55
C PRO A 3 38.59 54.78 -15.84
N ILE A 4 37.45 54.15 -15.56
CA ILE A 4 37.23 52.98 -14.72
C ILE A 4 37.34 51.72 -15.58
N LEU A 5 38.15 50.75 -15.15
CA LEU A 5 38.22 49.39 -15.72
C LEU A 5 37.11 48.52 -15.07
N LEU A 6 36.13 48.09 -15.87
CA LEU A 6 35.13 47.09 -15.46
C LEU A 6 35.71 45.68 -15.63
N ALA A 7 35.82 44.94 -14.53
CA ALA A 7 36.07 43.50 -14.52
C ALA A 7 34.75 42.74 -14.63
N TRP A 8 34.60 41.94 -15.70
CA TRP A 8 33.49 40.99 -15.86
C TRP A 8 33.85 39.66 -15.19
N LEU A 9 33.18 39.32 -14.09
CA LEU A 9 33.24 38.02 -13.44
C LEU A 9 32.21 37.07 -14.09
N LEU A 10 32.72 36.10 -14.86
CA LEU A 10 31.95 34.98 -15.41
C LEU A 10 31.50 34.04 -14.28
N SER A 11 30.19 34.07 -13.99
CA SER A 11 29.54 33.11 -13.11
C SER A 11 29.22 31.83 -13.91
N LEU A 12 29.95 30.75 -13.65
CA LEU A 12 29.66 29.41 -14.18
C LEU A 12 28.50 28.78 -13.40
N PRO A 13 27.43 28.31 -14.06
CA PRO A 13 26.36 27.59 -13.38
C PRO A 13 26.85 26.17 -13.07
N PHE A 14 27.00 25.86 -11.79
CA PHE A 14 27.30 24.51 -11.31
C PHE A 14 26.04 23.65 -11.47
N CYS A 15 25.87 23.06 -12.66
CA CYS A 15 24.83 22.04 -12.88
C CYS A 15 25.25 20.77 -12.14
N ALA A 16 24.77 20.59 -10.91
CA ALA A 16 24.91 19.33 -10.19
C ALA A 16 24.07 18.26 -10.90
N ALA A 17 24.71 17.52 -11.80
CA ALA A 17 24.14 16.30 -12.36
C ALA A 17 23.99 15.28 -11.22
N ARG A 18 22.77 15.13 -10.71
CA ARG A 18 22.42 14.07 -9.77
C ARG A 18 22.46 12.77 -10.56
N ALA A 19 23.59 12.07 -10.52
CA ALA A 19 23.73 10.76 -11.14
C ALA A 19 22.60 9.87 -10.61
N ALA A 20 21.73 9.41 -11.50
CA ALA A 20 20.80 8.34 -11.20
C ALA A 20 21.65 7.11 -10.91
N GLU A 21 21.85 6.81 -9.63
CA GLU A 21 22.61 5.65 -9.18
C GLU A 21 21.93 4.40 -9.73
N GLY A 22 22.60 3.76 -10.69
CA GLY A 22 22.04 2.72 -11.54
C GLY A 22 21.44 1.57 -10.74
N ALA A 23 20.39 0.94 -11.31
CA ALA A 23 19.79 -0.23 -10.71
C ALA A 23 20.85 -1.32 -10.52
N ARG A 24 21.07 -1.74 -9.26
CA ARG A 24 22.01 -2.81 -8.94
C ARG A 24 21.43 -4.16 -9.35
N THR A 25 22.27 -5.04 -9.87
CA THR A 25 21.87 -6.40 -10.22
C THR A 25 21.79 -7.26 -8.95
N PRO A 26 20.66 -7.95 -8.69
CA PRO A 26 20.55 -8.87 -7.56
C PRO A 26 21.49 -10.08 -7.77
N PRO A 27 22.12 -10.59 -6.71
CA PRO A 27 23.05 -11.72 -6.82
C PRO A 27 22.32 -13.05 -7.15
N ALA A 28 21.03 -13.15 -6.83
CA ALA A 28 20.16 -14.27 -7.18
C ALA A 28 18.70 -13.79 -7.31
N PRO A 29 17.83 -14.56 -8.01
CA PRO A 29 16.39 -14.29 -8.03
C PRO A 29 15.79 -14.25 -6.61
N GLY A 30 14.87 -13.32 -6.37
CA GLY A 30 14.20 -13.19 -5.07
C GLY A 30 15.01 -12.46 -3.99
N CYS A 31 16.23 -12.00 -4.27
CA CYS A 31 16.96 -11.14 -3.35
C CYS A 31 16.34 -9.74 -3.23
N LEU A 32 16.40 -9.17 -2.04
CA LEU A 32 15.95 -7.82 -1.68
C LEU A 32 17.16 -6.90 -1.46
N ASP A 33 17.16 -5.69 -2.05
CA ASP A 33 18.17 -4.66 -1.76
C ASP A 33 17.78 -3.87 -0.50
N ALA A 34 18.39 -4.23 0.63
CA ALA A 34 18.08 -3.63 1.93
C ALA A 34 18.50 -2.17 2.07
N ARG A 35 19.28 -1.62 1.12
CA ARG A 35 19.66 -0.20 1.15
C ARG A 35 18.60 0.74 0.61
N ARG A 36 17.69 0.25 -0.22
CA ARG A 36 16.70 1.07 -0.92
C ARG A 36 15.32 0.43 -0.73
N MET A 37 14.74 0.69 0.42
CA MET A 37 13.38 0.30 0.77
C MET A 37 12.54 1.56 0.94
N THR A 38 11.30 1.52 0.49
CA THR A 38 10.35 2.64 0.61
C THR A 38 9.41 2.45 1.80
N GLU A 39 9.22 1.23 2.25
CA GLU A 39 8.36 0.88 3.37
C GLU A 39 8.91 -0.36 4.10
N VAL A 40 8.86 -0.32 5.43
CA VAL A 40 9.08 -1.48 6.31
C VAL A 40 8.00 -1.43 7.36
N ARG A 41 7.29 -2.54 7.53
CA ARG A 41 6.24 -2.67 8.54
C ARG A 41 6.36 -4.00 9.26
N GLN A 42 6.23 -3.98 10.59
CA GLN A 42 6.23 -5.19 11.39
C GLN A 42 4.84 -5.78 11.49
N VAL A 43 4.67 -7.00 10.98
CA VAL A 43 3.38 -7.69 10.97
C VAL A 43 3.10 -8.33 12.31
N ASP A 44 4.11 -9.01 12.82
CA ASP A 44 4.15 -9.66 14.11
C ASP A 44 5.61 -9.71 14.60
N ALA A 45 5.87 -10.33 15.75
CA ALA A 45 7.22 -10.40 16.32
C ALA A 45 8.27 -11.04 15.38
N ARG A 46 7.86 -11.80 14.37
CA ARG A 46 8.75 -12.58 13.50
C ARG A 46 8.60 -12.28 12.00
N THR A 47 7.67 -11.41 11.63
CA THR A 47 7.35 -11.17 10.23
C THR A 47 7.41 -9.69 9.90
N LEU A 48 8.14 -9.33 8.85
CA LEU A 48 8.17 -7.99 8.28
C LEU A 48 7.58 -8.00 6.87
N ALA A 49 6.79 -6.97 6.55
CA ALA A 49 6.44 -6.60 5.20
C ALA A 49 7.38 -5.47 4.75
N VAL A 50 8.03 -5.62 3.60
CA VAL A 50 8.97 -4.64 3.07
C VAL A 50 8.64 -4.33 1.62
N VAL A 51 8.63 -3.05 1.26
CA VAL A 51 8.54 -2.62 -0.14
C VAL A 51 9.91 -2.12 -0.58
N ALA A 52 10.47 -2.78 -1.60
CA ALA A 52 11.71 -2.35 -2.22
C ALA A 52 11.49 -1.05 -3.02
N HIS A 53 12.57 -0.34 -3.34
CA HIS A 53 12.51 0.91 -4.11
C HIS A 53 11.90 0.75 -5.51
N ASP A 54 11.93 -0.44 -6.10
CA ASP A 54 11.25 -0.76 -7.36
C ASP A 54 9.74 -1.02 -7.20
N GLY A 55 9.20 -0.86 -5.98
CA GLY A 55 7.79 -1.07 -5.65
C GLY A 55 7.43 -2.53 -5.38
N ARG A 56 8.37 -3.49 -5.49
CA ARG A 56 8.07 -4.90 -5.23
C ARG A 56 7.95 -5.17 -3.73
N PRO A 57 6.86 -5.79 -3.27
CA PRO A 57 6.72 -6.17 -1.88
C PRO A 57 7.41 -7.50 -1.58
N TYR A 58 7.86 -7.65 -0.34
CA TYR A 58 8.53 -8.82 0.20
C TYR A 58 8.01 -9.14 1.59
N ARG A 59 8.00 -10.43 1.92
CA ARG A 59 7.92 -10.93 3.30
C ARG A 59 9.32 -11.28 3.76
N ILE A 60 9.70 -10.79 4.94
CA ILE A 60 10.90 -11.23 5.63
C ILE A 60 10.47 -11.99 6.89
N GLY A 61 10.87 -13.25 7.00
CA GLY A 61 10.73 -14.03 8.22
C GLY A 61 11.96 -13.91 9.10
N LEU A 62 11.78 -13.85 10.41
CA LEU A 62 12.85 -13.76 11.42
C LEU A 62 12.98 -15.09 12.18
N GLN A 63 14.23 -15.43 12.54
CA GLN A 63 14.55 -16.69 13.24
C GLN A 63 14.12 -16.69 14.71
N SER A 64 13.89 -15.52 15.30
CA SER A 64 13.43 -15.35 16.68
C SER A 64 12.53 -14.13 16.77
N ASP A 65 11.77 -14.06 17.85
CA ASP A 65 10.91 -12.91 18.14
C ASP A 65 11.76 -11.64 18.29
N CYS A 66 11.41 -10.63 17.51
CA CYS A 66 12.12 -9.38 17.36
C CYS A 66 11.13 -8.22 17.23
N PRO A 67 10.36 -7.91 18.29
CA PRO A 67 9.41 -6.81 18.27
C PRO A 67 10.12 -5.44 18.20
N GLY A 68 9.40 -4.44 17.69
CA GLY A 68 9.78 -3.03 17.67
C GLY A 68 10.50 -2.56 16.39
N VAL A 69 10.46 -3.34 15.30
CA VAL A 69 11.25 -3.05 14.10
C VAL A 69 10.81 -1.76 13.41
N ASP A 70 9.50 -1.56 13.23
CA ASP A 70 8.96 -0.39 12.51
C ASP A 70 8.78 0.85 13.40
N ALA A 71 8.85 0.69 14.72
CA ALA A 71 8.84 1.79 15.69
C ALA A 71 10.22 2.38 15.96
N ALA A 72 11.30 1.61 15.73
CA ALA A 72 12.66 2.03 16.05
C ALA A 72 13.28 2.87 14.93
N ALA A 73 13.75 4.07 15.28
CA ALA A 73 14.37 5.00 14.34
C ALA A 73 15.71 4.49 13.77
N ASP A 74 16.37 3.56 14.45
CA ASP A 74 17.65 2.97 14.06
C ASP A 74 17.51 1.60 13.38
N ALA A 75 16.28 1.12 13.16
CA ALA A 75 16.03 -0.18 12.54
C ALA A 75 16.65 -0.26 11.14
N ARG A 76 17.54 -1.22 10.95
CA ARG A 76 18.26 -1.41 9.68
C ARG A 76 18.35 -2.88 9.32
N LEU A 77 18.14 -3.16 8.05
CA LEU A 77 18.26 -4.48 7.45
C LEU A 77 19.67 -4.62 6.86
N PHE A 78 20.36 -5.70 7.22
CA PHE A 78 21.73 -5.98 6.80
C PHE A 78 21.81 -7.35 6.14
N GLY A 79 22.57 -7.39 5.04
CA GLY A 79 22.97 -8.60 4.37
C GLY A 79 24.25 -8.35 3.58
N ALA A 80 24.85 -9.42 3.05
CA ALA A 80 26.09 -9.32 2.28
C ALA A 80 25.93 -8.32 1.12
N GLU A 81 26.84 -7.34 1.04
CA GLU A 81 26.78 -6.26 0.04
C GLU A 81 25.44 -5.49 0.00
N GLY A 82 24.68 -5.48 1.09
CA GLY A 82 23.35 -4.86 1.19
C GLY A 82 22.20 -5.70 0.61
N TRP A 83 22.44 -6.96 0.24
CA TRP A 83 21.43 -7.87 -0.28
C TRP A 83 20.95 -8.87 0.78
N ILE A 84 19.64 -9.05 0.87
CA ILE A 84 19.02 -10.11 1.66
C ILE A 84 18.55 -11.18 0.70
N CYS A 85 19.09 -12.39 0.87
CA CYS A 85 18.84 -13.54 0.01
C CYS A 85 18.66 -14.79 0.87
N ASN A 86 17.80 -15.71 0.43
CA ASN A 86 17.69 -17.01 1.09
C ASN A 86 19.02 -17.76 1.07
N GLY A 87 19.38 -18.39 2.19
CA GLY A 87 20.63 -19.14 2.36
C GLY A 87 21.87 -18.28 2.63
N ALA A 88 21.77 -16.95 2.58
CA ALA A 88 22.85 -16.04 2.97
C ALA A 88 22.58 -15.42 4.35
N PRO A 89 23.60 -15.22 5.20
CA PRO A 89 23.43 -14.53 6.47
C PRO A 89 22.89 -13.10 6.27
N ALA A 90 21.77 -12.81 6.92
CA ALA A 90 21.16 -11.49 6.99
C ALA A 90 20.54 -11.27 8.38
N TYR A 91 20.45 -10.01 8.81
CA TYR A 91 19.89 -9.65 10.11
C TYR A 91 19.23 -8.28 10.08
N VAL A 92 18.25 -8.11 10.97
CA VAL A 92 17.69 -6.82 11.33
C VAL A 92 18.41 -6.33 12.57
N GLN A 93 18.93 -5.10 12.56
CA GLN A 93 19.51 -4.45 13.73
C GLN A 93 18.55 -3.39 14.26
N ILE A 94 18.21 -3.48 15.54
CA ILE A 94 17.29 -2.58 16.25
C ILE A 94 17.80 -2.40 17.68
N ASP A 95 17.98 -1.15 18.14
CA ASP A 95 18.45 -0.84 19.50
C ASP A 95 19.70 -1.65 19.91
N GLY A 96 20.64 -1.83 18.97
CA GLY A 96 21.85 -2.64 19.17
C GLY A 96 21.67 -4.16 19.19
N ARG A 97 20.43 -4.68 19.20
CA ARG A 97 20.12 -6.11 19.05
C ARG A 97 20.17 -6.52 17.58
N ARG A 98 20.52 -7.78 17.31
CA ARG A 98 20.48 -8.37 15.97
C ARG A 98 19.52 -9.54 15.94
N CYS A 99 18.58 -9.49 15.01
CA CYS A 99 17.61 -10.53 14.78
C CYS A 99 17.89 -11.18 13.42
N ALA A 100 18.26 -12.45 13.42
CA ALA A 100 18.61 -13.15 12.19
C ALA A 100 17.39 -13.30 11.28
N VAL A 101 17.59 -13.05 9.98
CA VAL A 101 16.60 -13.32 8.94
C VAL A 101 16.58 -14.83 8.66
N ALA A 102 15.38 -15.41 8.68
CA ALA A 102 15.13 -16.81 8.35
C ALA A 102 14.80 -16.99 6.87
N SER A 103 14.01 -16.08 6.30
CA SER A 103 13.57 -16.15 4.91
C SER A 103 13.30 -14.77 4.32
N VAL A 104 13.41 -14.68 3.00
CA VAL A 104 12.96 -13.55 2.19
C VAL A 104 12.17 -14.08 1.00
N GLU A 105 10.93 -13.60 0.84
CA GLU A 105 10.01 -14.07 -0.18
C GLU A 105 9.40 -12.88 -0.91
N PRO A 106 9.51 -12.80 -2.25
CA PRO A 106 8.75 -11.80 -3.00
C PRO A 106 7.25 -12.08 -2.86
N LEU A 107 6.46 -11.03 -2.73
CA LEU A 107 5.01 -11.09 -2.64
C LEU A 107 4.36 -10.55 -3.92
N ASP A 108 3.18 -11.06 -4.25
CA ASP A 108 2.28 -10.35 -5.14
C ASP A 108 1.50 -9.26 -4.36
N ALA A 109 0.82 -8.37 -5.10
CA ALA A 109 0.10 -7.25 -4.50
C ALA A 109 -1.04 -7.70 -3.57
N LYS A 110 -1.69 -8.83 -3.87
CA LYS A 110 -2.79 -9.38 -3.06
C LYS A 110 -2.28 -9.92 -1.72
N ALA A 111 -1.19 -10.68 -1.75
CA ALA A 111 -0.54 -11.23 -0.57
C ALA A 111 0.01 -10.11 0.30
N HIS A 112 0.61 -9.08 -0.29
CA HIS A 112 1.03 -7.88 0.43
C HIS A 112 -0.14 -7.14 1.08
N ALA A 113 -1.22 -6.88 0.34
CA ALA A 113 -2.42 -6.22 0.87
C ALA A 113 -3.01 -6.98 2.07
N ARG A 114 -3.10 -8.32 1.99
CA ARG A 114 -3.56 -9.17 3.10
C ARG A 114 -2.64 -9.10 4.31
N LEU A 115 -1.33 -9.14 4.07
CA LEU A 115 -0.34 -9.04 5.13
C LEU A 115 -0.44 -7.69 5.87
N MET A 116 -0.63 -6.60 5.12
CA MET A 116 -0.86 -5.28 5.69
C MET A 116 -2.22 -5.19 6.40
N GLN A 117 -3.28 -5.77 5.85
CA GLN A 117 -4.57 -5.80 6.53
C GLN A 117 -4.50 -6.55 7.86
N GLN A 118 -3.80 -7.69 7.90
CA GLN A 118 -3.64 -8.49 9.11
C GLN A 118 -2.95 -7.68 10.21
N ALA A 119 -1.82 -7.07 9.88
CA ALA A 119 -1.03 -6.39 10.87
C ALA A 119 -1.69 -5.11 11.42
N ASP A 120 -2.55 -4.44 10.62
CA ASP A 120 -3.39 -3.35 11.15
C ASP A 120 -4.48 -3.88 12.10
N ARG A 121 -5.06 -5.06 11.81
CA ARG A 121 -6.03 -5.70 12.72
C ARG A 121 -5.38 -6.13 14.03
N ASP A 122 -4.19 -6.72 13.96
CA ASP A 122 -3.46 -7.19 15.14
C ASP A 122 -3.02 -6.01 16.00
N ALA A 123 -2.57 -4.91 15.39
CA ALA A 123 -2.30 -3.66 16.11
C ALA A 123 -3.56 -3.12 16.82
N MET A 124 -4.73 -3.11 16.16
CA MET A 124 -5.98 -2.66 16.80
C MET A 124 -6.42 -3.54 17.96
N ALA A 125 -6.18 -4.86 17.91
CA ALA A 125 -6.54 -5.79 18.98
C ALA A 125 -5.77 -5.53 20.30
N THR A 126 -4.64 -4.83 20.24
CA THR A 126 -3.80 -4.51 21.41
C THR A 126 -4.15 -3.20 22.10
N LEU A 127 -5.10 -2.43 21.57
CA LEU A 127 -5.52 -1.14 22.15
C LEU A 127 -6.69 -1.32 23.12
N ASP A 128 -6.63 -0.62 24.26
CA ASP A 128 -7.77 -0.50 25.15
C ASP A 128 -8.97 0.17 24.44
N PRO A 129 -10.22 -0.26 24.68
CA PRO A 129 -11.39 0.37 24.07
C PRO A 129 -11.51 1.85 24.45
N VAL A 130 -11.28 2.76 23.49
CA VAL A 130 -11.46 4.20 23.70
C VAL A 130 -12.83 4.65 23.19
N LYS A 131 -13.65 5.23 24.08
CA LYS A 131 -14.89 5.92 23.68
C LYS A 131 -14.55 7.33 23.17
N VAL A 132 -14.62 7.52 21.86
CA VAL A 132 -14.44 8.85 21.25
C VAL A 132 -15.74 9.64 21.34
N ILE A 133 -15.73 10.77 22.07
CA ILE A 133 -16.83 11.76 22.10
C ILE A 133 -16.31 13.05 21.48
N GLY A 134 -16.77 13.40 20.29
CA GLY A 134 -16.43 14.64 19.62
C GLY A 134 -16.99 14.72 18.20
N PRO A 135 -17.10 15.93 17.61
CA PRO A 135 -17.54 16.07 16.22
C PRO A 135 -16.55 15.36 15.30
N GLN A 136 -17.06 14.52 14.38
CA GLN A 136 -16.27 13.88 13.32
C GLN A 136 -15.59 14.97 12.47
N ARG A 137 -14.36 15.37 12.83
CA ARG A 137 -13.56 16.28 12.00
C ARG A 137 -13.16 15.56 10.70
N GLY A 138 -13.38 16.25 9.58
CA GLY A 138 -13.31 15.70 8.23
C GLY A 138 -12.02 14.96 7.86
N ALA A 139 -12.21 13.78 7.28
CA ALA A 139 -11.66 13.31 6.01
C ALA A 139 -10.15 13.37 5.72
N GLY A 140 -9.29 13.10 6.70
CA GLY A 140 -8.04 12.39 6.39
C GLY A 140 -8.35 10.98 5.84
N PHE A 141 -7.51 10.43 4.97
CA PHE A 141 -7.57 9.00 4.66
C PHE A 141 -7.11 8.22 5.90
N ARG A 142 -7.96 7.32 6.42
CA ARG A 142 -7.76 6.63 7.71
C ARG A 142 -7.55 5.11 7.55
N GLY A 143 -7.10 4.68 6.38
CA GLY A 143 -6.78 3.29 6.06
C GLY A 143 -5.41 3.21 5.42
N SER A 144 -4.92 2.01 5.14
CA SER A 144 -3.70 1.83 4.36
C SER A 144 -4.04 1.81 2.86
N PRO A 145 -3.31 2.56 2.01
CA PRO A 145 -3.56 2.54 0.57
C PRO A 145 -3.16 1.20 -0.06
N SER A 146 -2.42 0.37 0.67
CA SER A 146 -2.03 -0.99 0.28
C SER A 146 -3.21 -1.97 0.25
N TYR A 147 -4.33 -1.66 0.92
CA TYR A 147 -5.54 -2.51 0.88
C TYR A 147 -6.87 -1.73 0.97
N CYS A 148 -6.85 -0.39 0.98
CA CYS A 148 -8.04 0.44 1.04
C CYS A 148 -8.08 1.49 -0.08
N PHE A 149 -9.28 1.77 -0.59
CA PHE A 149 -9.56 2.98 -1.36
C PHE A 149 -10.80 3.70 -0.83
N ALA A 150 -10.90 5.01 -1.11
CA ALA A 150 -12.08 5.79 -0.74
C ALA A 150 -13.00 5.98 -1.96
N PRO A 151 -14.27 5.52 -1.93
CA PRO A 151 -15.20 5.65 -3.06
C PRO A 151 -15.40 7.09 -3.56
N ARG A 152 -15.24 8.10 -2.69
CA ARG A 152 -15.26 9.53 -3.08
C ARG A 152 -14.21 9.93 -4.12
N TYR A 153 -13.17 9.11 -4.30
CA TYR A 153 -12.13 9.31 -5.32
C TYR A 153 -12.31 8.42 -6.55
N LEU A 154 -13.36 7.59 -6.60
CA LEU A 154 -13.66 6.73 -7.75
C LEU A 154 -13.82 7.57 -9.02
N ARG A 155 -13.18 7.13 -10.10
CA ARG A 155 -13.22 7.77 -11.43
C ARG A 155 -13.91 6.89 -12.45
N SER A 156 -13.52 5.63 -12.50
CA SER A 156 -14.04 4.65 -13.44
C SER A 156 -13.97 3.26 -12.80
N TRP A 157 -14.70 2.32 -13.38
CA TRP A 157 -14.64 0.92 -12.99
C TRP A 157 -14.92 0.04 -14.20
N SER A 158 -14.40 -1.18 -14.17
CA SER A 158 -14.80 -2.27 -15.06
C SER A 158 -15.00 -3.54 -14.24
N SER A 159 -15.80 -4.47 -14.78
CA SER A 159 -16.02 -5.78 -14.16
C SER A 159 -15.48 -6.89 -15.05
N ASP A 160 -14.91 -7.91 -14.42
CA ASP A 160 -14.48 -9.15 -15.06
C ASP A 160 -14.79 -10.35 -14.13
N PRO A 161 -14.46 -11.60 -14.53
CA PRO A 161 -14.81 -12.77 -13.71
C PRO A 161 -14.25 -12.78 -12.29
N ASP A 162 -13.11 -12.14 -12.00
CA ASP A 162 -12.55 -12.13 -10.64
C ASP A 162 -13.02 -10.95 -9.79
N GLY A 163 -13.79 -10.00 -10.36
CA GLY A 163 -14.44 -8.92 -9.62
C GLY A 163 -14.44 -7.60 -10.38
N LEU A 164 -13.97 -6.53 -9.72
CA LEU A 164 -13.91 -5.18 -10.29
C LEU A 164 -12.47 -4.69 -10.38
N LEU A 165 -12.18 -3.97 -11.45
CA LEU A 165 -11.04 -3.07 -11.55
C LEU A 165 -11.54 -1.64 -11.34
N VAL A 166 -11.05 -0.99 -10.29
CA VAL A 166 -11.47 0.34 -9.87
C VAL A 166 -10.34 1.34 -10.15
N GLU A 167 -10.68 2.43 -10.83
CA GLU A 167 -9.79 3.58 -10.95
C GLU A 167 -10.13 4.65 -9.92
N VAL A 168 -9.11 5.16 -9.23
CA VAL A 168 -9.23 6.32 -8.36
C VAL A 168 -8.47 7.53 -8.90
N SER A 169 -8.94 8.71 -8.52
CA SER A 169 -8.30 9.99 -8.79
C SER A 169 -6.86 10.00 -8.25
N ARG A 170 -5.93 10.69 -8.94
CA ARG A 170 -4.57 10.95 -8.43
C ARG A 170 -4.51 11.70 -7.09
N ARG A 171 -5.63 12.32 -6.69
CA ARG A 171 -5.82 12.93 -5.36
C ARG A 171 -6.02 11.89 -4.24
N HIS A 172 -6.22 10.62 -4.59
CA HIS A 172 -6.31 9.52 -3.64
C HIS A 172 -4.96 9.35 -2.93
N PRO A 173 -4.93 9.29 -1.59
CA PRO A 173 -3.69 9.07 -0.86
C PRO A 173 -3.04 7.72 -1.17
N GLY A 174 -1.70 7.69 -1.13
CA GLY A 174 -0.93 6.45 -1.28
C GLY A 174 -0.51 6.05 -2.68
N GLY A 175 -0.64 6.95 -3.66
CA GLY A 175 0.03 6.81 -4.96
C GLY A 175 -0.55 5.76 -5.92
N HIS A 176 -1.39 4.84 -5.46
CA HIS A 176 -2.05 3.87 -6.31
C HIS A 176 -3.25 4.49 -7.04
N ARG A 177 -3.31 4.25 -8.35
CA ARG A 177 -4.42 4.72 -9.21
C ARG A 177 -5.46 3.63 -9.44
N TRP A 178 -5.07 2.36 -9.34
CA TRP A 178 -5.93 1.24 -9.70
C TRP A 178 -5.96 0.20 -8.60
N TYR A 179 -7.16 -0.33 -8.37
CA TYR A 179 -7.43 -1.32 -7.34
C TYR A 179 -8.21 -2.48 -7.92
N ARG A 180 -7.77 -3.69 -7.61
CA ARG A 180 -8.59 -4.90 -7.76
C ARG A 180 -9.49 -5.02 -6.55
N VAL A 181 -10.78 -5.26 -6.80
CA VAL A 181 -11.78 -5.54 -5.79
C VAL A 181 -12.36 -6.92 -6.09
N GLU A 182 -11.92 -7.91 -5.34
CA GLU A 182 -12.45 -9.27 -5.43
C GLU A 182 -13.74 -9.39 -4.63
N LEU A 183 -14.70 -10.11 -5.18
CA LEU A 183 -16.01 -10.32 -4.57
C LEU A 183 -16.08 -11.68 -3.89
N THR A 184 -16.94 -11.82 -2.88
CA THR A 184 -17.13 -13.10 -2.16
C THR A 184 -17.76 -14.19 -3.03
N GLY A 185 -18.31 -13.83 -4.19
CA GLY A 185 -18.88 -14.75 -5.16
C GLY A 185 -19.24 -14.04 -6.46
N SER A 186 -19.90 -14.77 -7.38
CA SER A 186 -20.37 -14.19 -8.62
C SER A 186 -21.39 -13.08 -8.36
N CYS A 187 -21.28 -11.99 -9.11
CA CYS A 187 -22.14 -10.82 -8.94
C CYS A 187 -22.79 -10.41 -10.27
N PRO A 188 -23.80 -11.16 -10.75
CA PRO A 188 -24.41 -10.94 -12.07
C PRO A 188 -25.11 -9.58 -12.23
N MET A 189 -25.34 -8.85 -11.14
CA MET A 189 -25.90 -7.51 -11.22
C MET A 189 -24.91 -6.47 -11.72
N LEU A 190 -23.60 -6.63 -11.48
CA LEU A 190 -22.60 -5.63 -11.90
C LEU A 190 -22.52 -5.51 -13.42
N GLN A 191 -22.68 -6.63 -14.12
CA GLN A 191 -22.72 -6.66 -15.59
C GLN A 191 -23.89 -5.86 -16.18
N ARG A 192 -24.93 -5.61 -15.38
CA ARG A 192 -26.18 -4.96 -15.80
C ARG A 192 -26.39 -3.60 -15.15
N SER A 193 -25.48 -3.15 -14.30
CA SER A 193 -25.61 -1.91 -13.56
C SER A 193 -24.83 -0.79 -14.24
N PRO A 194 -25.50 0.29 -14.71
CA PRO A 194 -24.82 1.41 -15.35
C PRO A 194 -24.00 2.25 -14.37
N ALA A 195 -24.31 2.17 -13.07
CA ALA A 195 -23.56 2.81 -12.01
C ALA A 195 -23.45 1.86 -10.81
N LEU A 196 -22.41 2.06 -10.00
CA LEU A 196 -22.16 1.31 -8.77
C LEU A 196 -22.01 2.27 -7.60
N ALA A 197 -22.42 1.80 -6.43
CA ALA A 197 -22.09 2.41 -5.16
C ALA A 197 -21.31 1.42 -4.30
N PHE A 198 -20.43 1.95 -3.45
CA PHE A 198 -19.68 1.16 -2.49
C PHE A 198 -20.11 1.55 -1.09
N ARG A 199 -20.35 0.57 -0.22
CA ARG A 199 -20.69 0.80 1.18
C ARG A 199 -19.74 0.04 2.08
N SER A 200 -19.15 0.74 3.02
CA SER A 200 -18.29 0.14 4.04
C SER A 200 -19.13 -0.58 5.08
N GLY A 201 -18.73 -1.79 5.47
CA GLY A 201 -19.36 -2.53 6.57
C GLY A 201 -19.12 -1.88 7.94
N LEU A 202 -18.05 -1.08 8.05
CA LEU A 202 -17.62 -0.42 9.28
C LEU A 202 -17.89 1.10 9.25
N ASP A 203 -18.62 1.59 8.25
CA ASP A 203 -18.94 3.01 8.03
C ASP A 203 -17.71 3.95 8.05
N LEU A 204 -16.57 3.46 7.54
CA LEU A 204 -15.30 4.20 7.55
C LEU A 204 -15.15 5.18 6.37
N GLY A 205 -16.13 5.21 5.46
CA GLY A 205 -16.04 5.96 4.19
C GLY A 205 -14.95 5.45 3.25
N MET A 206 -14.48 4.23 3.45
CA MET A 206 -13.43 3.54 2.69
C MET A 206 -13.81 2.07 2.52
N ILE A 207 -13.33 1.44 1.45
CA ILE A 207 -13.49 0.02 1.18
C ILE A 207 -12.13 -0.63 1.32
N CYS A 208 -12.07 -1.61 2.21
CA CYS A 208 -10.82 -2.24 2.64
C CYS A 208 -10.88 -3.78 2.57
N GLY A 209 -11.98 -4.33 2.05
CA GLY A 209 -12.24 -5.78 2.14
C GLY A 209 -12.52 -6.23 3.57
N ASN A 210 -13.15 -5.36 4.37
CA ASN A 210 -13.63 -5.73 5.69
C ASN A 210 -14.94 -6.51 5.58
N PRO A 211 -15.27 -7.37 6.56
CA PRO A 211 -16.60 -7.97 6.64
C PRO A 211 -17.70 -6.90 6.56
N GLY A 212 -18.69 -7.12 5.70
CA GLY A 212 -19.78 -6.18 5.48
C GLY A 212 -19.50 -5.09 4.44
N ASP A 213 -18.27 -4.96 3.93
CA ASP A 213 -18.00 -4.14 2.75
C ASP A 213 -18.77 -4.74 1.56
N VAL A 214 -19.56 -3.91 0.87
CA VAL A 214 -20.40 -4.34 -0.25
C VAL A 214 -20.31 -3.38 -1.43
N VAL A 215 -20.39 -3.94 -2.63
CA VAL A 215 -20.71 -3.20 -3.84
C VAL A 215 -22.20 -3.33 -4.12
N LEU A 216 -22.85 -2.22 -4.45
CA LEU A 216 -24.25 -2.10 -4.77
C LEU A 216 -24.36 -1.69 -6.24
N GLY A 217 -25.15 -2.43 -7.02
CA GLY A 217 -25.56 -1.95 -8.33
C GLY A 217 -26.54 -0.78 -8.15
N ASP A 218 -26.38 0.31 -8.88
CA ASP A 218 -27.45 1.31 -8.96
C ASP A 218 -28.44 0.87 -10.03
N ALA A 219 -29.58 0.35 -9.59
CA ALA A 219 -30.75 0.20 -10.44
C ALA A 219 -31.59 1.47 -10.32
N ARG A 220 -31.07 2.60 -10.80
CA ARG A 220 -31.88 3.76 -11.18
C ARG A 220 -32.14 3.72 -12.68
N PRO A 221 -33.18 3.00 -13.15
CA PRO A 221 -33.75 3.34 -14.44
C PRO A 221 -34.18 4.82 -14.39
N GLN A 222 -33.89 5.56 -15.46
CA GLN A 222 -34.37 6.94 -15.60
C GLN A 222 -35.90 6.98 -15.40
N GLY A 223 -36.39 7.77 -14.43
CA GLY A 223 -37.82 7.95 -14.18
C GLY A 223 -38.39 7.43 -12.85
N PHE A 224 -37.60 6.80 -11.99
CA PHE A 224 -38.09 6.30 -10.67
C PHE A 224 -37.55 7.12 -9.49
N ALA A 225 -38.44 7.49 -8.56
CA ALA A 225 -38.13 8.35 -7.41
C ALA A 225 -37.37 7.64 -6.27
N GLN A 226 -37.36 6.30 -6.26
CA GLN A 226 -36.67 5.51 -5.24
C GLN A 226 -35.82 4.42 -5.90
N PRO A 227 -34.57 4.21 -5.43
CA PRO A 227 -33.76 3.09 -5.89
C PRO A 227 -34.44 1.79 -5.47
N LEU A 228 -34.58 0.85 -6.41
CA LEU A 228 -34.90 -0.54 -6.06
C LEU A 228 -33.81 -1.07 -5.11
N ARG A 229 -34.16 -1.97 -4.18
CA ARG A 229 -33.16 -2.71 -3.38
C ARG A 229 -32.32 -3.56 -4.34
N ALA A 230 -31.32 -2.95 -4.94
CA ALA A 230 -30.29 -3.66 -5.66
C ALA A 230 -29.58 -4.52 -4.62
N GLY A 231 -29.55 -5.84 -4.86
CA GLY A 231 -28.74 -6.71 -4.03
C GLY A 231 -27.29 -6.23 -4.04
N GLY A 232 -26.61 -6.42 -2.92
CA GLY A 232 -25.21 -6.11 -2.79
C GLY A 232 -24.38 -7.37 -2.95
N CYS A 233 -23.15 -7.21 -3.46
CA CYS A 233 -22.16 -8.27 -3.42
C CYS A 233 -21.10 -7.95 -2.38
N GLY A 234 -20.81 -8.94 -1.54
CA GLY A 234 -19.74 -8.85 -0.55
C GLY A 234 -18.40 -8.66 -1.23
N ILE A 235 -17.56 -7.82 -0.63
CA ILE A 235 -16.18 -7.58 -1.05
C ILE A 235 -15.28 -8.46 -0.19
N ALA A 236 -14.49 -9.31 -0.82
CA ALA A 236 -13.61 -10.26 -0.17
C ALA A 236 -12.19 -9.71 0.05
N THR A 237 -11.62 -9.03 -0.94
CA THR A 237 -10.25 -8.50 -0.86
C THR A 237 -10.11 -7.28 -1.77
N VAL A 238 -9.30 -6.32 -1.33
CA VAL A 238 -8.95 -5.12 -2.10
C VAL A 238 -7.44 -4.99 -2.11
N TYR A 239 -6.86 -4.75 -3.28
CA TYR A 239 -5.41 -4.55 -3.42
C TYR A 239 -5.07 -3.68 -4.62
N PRO A 240 -3.99 -2.88 -4.56
CA PRO A 240 -3.56 -2.07 -5.68
C PRO A 240 -3.03 -2.94 -6.82
N VAL A 241 -3.19 -2.46 -8.05
CA VAL A 241 -2.64 -3.09 -9.26
C VAL A 241 -2.05 -2.03 -10.17
N ASP A 242 -1.03 -2.40 -10.94
CA ASP A 242 -0.55 -1.55 -12.03
C ASP A 242 -1.42 -1.80 -13.25
N ALA A 243 -2.18 -0.80 -13.71
CA ALA A 243 -3.10 -0.95 -14.84
C ALA A 243 -2.42 -1.04 -16.22
N HIS A 244 -1.12 -1.34 -16.25
CA HIS A 244 -0.37 -1.55 -17.48
C HIS A 244 0.41 -2.86 -17.37
N LYS A 245 -0.30 -3.95 -17.62
CA LYS A 245 0.22 -5.09 -18.38
C LYS A 245 -0.70 -5.33 -19.56
#